data_AF-H9X0Y9-F1
#
_entry.id   AF-H9X0Y9-F1
#
_cell.length_a   1.000
_cell.length_b   1.000
_cell.length_c   1.000
_cell.angle_alpha   90.00
_cell.angle_beta   90.00
_cell.angle_gamma   90.00
#
_symmetry.space_group_name_H-M   'P 1'
#
loop_
_entity.id
_entity.type
_entity.pdbx_description
1 polymer ?
#
loop_
_entity_poly.entity_id
_entity_poly.type
_entity_poly.pdbx_seq_one_letter_code
_entity_poly.pdbx_strand_id
1 'polypeptide(L)'
;NGGRSGFFNSITLGPGEFCGEELLTWALDPKSSLNLPASTRTVKTLVEVDAFALRAEDLKFVANQFRRLHSKKLQHTFRFYSHQWRTWSACFIQAAWRRYKRRKMAADLQRKES
;
A
#
# COMPACT_ATOMS: atom_id res chain seq x y z
N ASN A 1 3.80 5.52 -9.57
CA ASN A 1 3.60 6.49 -8.48
C ASN A 1 2.18 6.40 -7.96
N GLY A 2 1.98 5.70 -6.84
CA GLY A 2 0.70 5.60 -6.11
C GLY A 2 0.33 6.91 -5.38
N GLY A 3 0.54 8.04 -6.04
CA GLY A 3 0.34 9.41 -5.56
C GLY A 3 -0.37 10.24 -6.62
N ARG A 4 -1.51 9.75 -7.13
CA ARG A 4 -2.41 10.59 -7.91
C ARG A 4 -3.25 11.42 -6.93
N SER A 5 -3.07 12.73 -6.97
CA SER A 5 -4.00 13.70 -6.39
C SER A 5 -5.38 13.52 -7.01
N GLY A 6 -6.44 13.64 -6.21
CA GLY A 6 -7.84 13.60 -6.66
C GLY A 6 -8.64 12.34 -6.28
N PHE A 7 -8.08 11.39 -5.51
CA PHE A 7 -8.84 10.29 -4.94
C PHE A 7 -8.83 10.35 -3.41
N PHE A 8 -10.00 10.52 -2.80
CA PHE A 8 -10.16 10.46 -1.35
C PHE A 8 -10.15 9.00 -0.91
N ASN A 9 -9.02 8.53 -0.38
CA ASN A 9 -8.89 7.18 0.19
C ASN A 9 -9.05 7.28 1.71
N SER A 10 -10.27 7.05 2.19
CA SER A 10 -10.56 6.94 3.63
C SER A 10 -11.00 5.52 3.95
N ILE A 11 -10.46 4.99 5.04
CA ILE A 11 -10.75 3.65 5.53
C ILE A 11 -10.86 3.70 7.05
N THR A 12 -11.56 2.72 7.62
CA THR A 12 -11.56 2.48 9.07
C THR A 12 -10.60 1.34 9.37
N LEU A 13 -9.73 1.52 10.36
CA LEU A 13 -8.82 0.48 10.82
C LEU A 13 -9.48 -0.35 11.92
N GLY A 14 -9.34 -1.68 11.85
CA GLY A 14 -9.82 -2.63 12.85
C GLY A 14 -8.71 -3.39 13.59
N PRO A 15 -9.09 -4.29 14.51
CA PRO A 15 -8.13 -5.16 15.20
C PRO A 15 -7.26 -5.98 14.22
N GLY A 16 -5.95 -6.00 14.46
CA GLY A 16 -4.97 -6.70 13.61
C GLY A 16 -4.54 -5.93 12.35
N GLU A 17 -5.14 -4.77 12.08
CA GLU A 17 -4.69 -3.89 11.01
C GLU A 17 -3.62 -2.90 11.49
N PHE A 18 -2.89 -2.29 10.55
CA PHE A 18 -1.77 -1.41 10.86
C PHE A 18 -1.66 -0.23 9.90
N CYS A 19 -0.83 0.72 10.30
CA CYS A 19 -0.41 1.88 9.51
C CYS A 19 1.10 2.09 9.63
N GLY A 20 1.66 2.98 8.81
CA GLY A 20 3.11 3.25 8.81
C GLY A 20 3.92 2.25 7.97
N GLU A 21 3.30 1.55 7.01
CA GLU A 21 3.98 0.56 6.16
C GLU A 21 5.18 1.11 5.35
N GLU A 22 5.24 2.42 5.16
CA GLU A 22 6.40 3.12 4.61
C GLU A 22 7.67 2.90 5.43
N LEU A 23 7.53 2.86 6.77
CA LEU A 23 8.65 2.67 7.69
C LEU A 23 9.22 1.26 7.59
N LEU A 24 8.36 0.27 7.31
CA LEU A 24 8.79 -1.10 7.09
C LEU A 24 9.58 -1.24 5.80
N THR A 25 9.13 -0.60 4.71
CA THR A 25 9.88 -0.59 3.45
C THR A 25 11.25 0.08 3.64
N TRP A 26 11.29 1.20 4.37
CA TRP A 26 12.52 1.89 4.74
C TRP A 26 13.45 1.01 5.60
N ALA A 27 12.91 0.30 6.59
CA ALA A 27 13.72 -0.49 7.49
C ALA A 27 14.34 -1.71 6.77
N LEU A 28 13.59 -2.35 5.87
CA LEU A 28 14.04 -3.52 5.12
C LEU A 28 14.96 -3.18 3.93
N ASP A 29 15.05 -1.91 3.52
CA ASP A 29 15.98 -1.50 2.48
C ASP A 29 17.40 -1.32 3.06
N PRO A 30 18.41 -2.11 2.61
CA PRO A 30 19.80 -1.93 3.03
C PRO A 30 20.39 -0.59 2.58
N LYS A 31 19.77 0.11 1.61
CA LYS A 31 20.20 1.41 1.08
C LYS A 31 19.30 2.56 1.53
N SER A 32 18.49 2.35 2.56
CA SER A 32 17.58 3.37 3.08
C SER A 32 18.33 4.63 3.54
N SER A 33 17.77 5.81 3.30
CA SER A 33 18.29 7.08 3.81
C SER A 33 18.24 7.15 5.34
N LEU A 34 19.04 8.03 5.93
CA LEU A 34 18.93 8.37 7.36
C LEU A 34 17.60 9.08 7.69
N ASN A 35 17.02 9.78 6.71
CA ASN A 35 15.71 10.43 6.87
C ASN A 35 14.59 9.40 6.91
N LEU A 36 13.64 9.61 7.83
CA LEU A 36 12.44 8.81 7.93
C LEU A 36 11.49 9.07 6.76
N PRO A 37 10.77 8.05 6.29
CA PRO A 37 9.75 8.24 5.26
C PRO A 37 8.59 9.08 5.80
N ALA A 38 8.10 9.99 4.96
CA ALA A 38 6.88 10.75 5.26
C ALA A 38 5.66 9.83 5.20
N SER A 39 4.73 10.02 6.13
CA SER A 39 3.49 9.23 6.11
C SER A 39 2.59 9.63 4.93
N THR A 40 1.90 8.64 4.38
CA THR A 40 1.02 8.81 3.22
C THR A 40 -0.43 9.12 3.60
N ARG A 41 -0.75 9.08 4.90
CA ARG A 41 -2.10 9.27 5.44
C ARG A 41 -2.05 9.79 6.87
N THR A 42 -3.12 10.43 7.30
CA THR A 42 -3.33 10.80 8.70
C THR A 42 -4.25 9.77 9.33
N VAL A 43 -3.86 9.23 10.49
CA VAL A 43 -4.68 8.31 11.28
C VAL A 43 -5.21 9.07 12.48
N LYS A 44 -6.51 8.93 12.75
CA LYS A 44 -7.15 9.46 13.95
C LYS A 44 -7.95 8.35 14.61
N THR A 45 -8.01 8.37 15.92
CA THR A 45 -8.87 7.46 16.68
C THR A 45 -10.32 7.95 16.59
N LEU A 46 -11.26 7.00 16.43
CA LEU A 46 -12.70 7.28 16.47
C LEU A 46 -13.31 6.91 17.82
N VAL A 47 -12.64 6.02 18.54
CA VAL A 47 -12.98 5.48 19.86
C VAL A 47 -11.66 5.26 20.63
N GLU A 48 -11.75 4.87 21.90
CA GLU A 48 -10.59 4.38 22.66
C GLU A 48 -10.04 3.10 22.01
N VAL A 49 -8.72 3.02 21.87
CA VAL A 49 -8.04 1.91 21.22
C VAL A 49 -6.77 1.53 21.96
N ASP A 50 -6.49 0.24 22.01
CA ASP A 50 -5.19 -0.30 22.38
C ASP A 50 -4.41 -0.66 21.11
N ALA A 51 -3.14 -0.24 21.05
CA ALA A 51 -2.28 -0.52 19.91
C ALA A 51 -0.83 -0.71 20.34
N PHE A 52 -0.11 -1.54 19.57
CA PHE A 52 1.33 -1.65 19.67
C PHE A 52 2.00 -0.63 18.74
N ALA A 53 3.03 0.05 19.24
CA ALA A 53 3.87 0.92 18.44
C ALA A 53 5.26 0.31 18.29
N LEU A 54 5.79 0.33 17.07
CA LEU A 54 7.17 -0.06 16.79
C LEU A 54 7.92 1.17 16.30
N ARG A 55 8.99 1.56 17.01
CA ARG A 55 9.77 2.73 16.65
C ARG A 55 10.69 2.45 15.46
N ALA A 56 11.08 3.51 14.77
CA ALA A 56 11.94 3.41 13.60
C ALA A 56 13.30 2.76 13.94
N GLU A 57 13.91 3.17 15.04
CA GLU A 57 15.18 2.62 15.51
C GLU A 57 15.09 1.12 15.81
N ASP A 58 14.04 0.69 16.52
CA ASP A 58 13.82 -0.71 16.89
C ASP A 58 13.57 -1.56 15.65
N LEU A 59 12.70 -1.08 14.74
CA LEU A 59 12.41 -1.78 13.50
C LEU A 59 13.66 -1.91 12.63
N LYS A 60 14.49 -0.87 12.53
CA LYS A 60 15.74 -0.90 11.76
C LYS A 60 16.75 -1.85 12.39
N PHE A 61 16.90 -1.81 13.71
CA PHE A 61 17.77 -2.73 14.44
C PHE A 61 17.39 -4.18 14.16
N VAL A 62 16.11 -4.54 14.35
CA VAL A 62 15.61 -5.89 14.12
C VAL A 62 15.76 -6.27 12.63
N ALA A 63 15.41 -5.38 11.69
CA ALA A 63 15.60 -5.62 10.26
C ALA A 63 17.05 -5.94 9.87
N ASN A 64 18.03 -5.28 10.50
CA ASN A 64 19.45 -5.50 10.23
C ASN A 64 19.96 -6.82 10.84
N GLN A 65 19.46 -7.20 12.02
CA GLN A 65 19.88 -8.43 12.69
C GLN A 65 19.32 -9.69 12.02
N PHE A 66 18.07 -9.65 11.56
CA PHE A 66 17.37 -10.86 11.10
C PHE A 66 17.22 -10.92 9.58
N ARG A 67 18.11 -11.65 8.90
CA ARG A 67 18.05 -11.90 7.44
C ARG A 67 16.69 -12.40 6.94
N ARG A 68 15.95 -13.16 7.76
CA ARG A 68 14.61 -13.67 7.40
C ARG A 68 13.62 -12.55 7.06
N LEU A 69 13.81 -11.36 7.64
CA LEU A 69 12.96 -10.20 7.39
C LEU A 69 13.09 -9.64 5.97
N HIS A 70 14.20 -9.94 5.30
CA HIS A 70 14.47 -9.56 3.90
C HIS A 70 13.84 -10.53 2.89
N SER A 71 13.14 -11.57 3.35
CA SER A 71 12.52 -12.53 2.44
C SER A 71 11.37 -11.90 1.65
N LYS A 72 11.30 -12.24 0.35
CA LYS A 72 10.18 -11.82 -0.51
C LYS A 72 8.83 -12.26 0.04
N LYS A 73 8.77 -13.45 0.67
CA LYS A 73 7.55 -13.98 1.30
C LYS A 73 7.01 -13.03 2.37
N LEU A 74 7.89 -12.54 3.24
CA LEU A 74 7.48 -11.62 4.30
C LEU A 74 7.09 -10.26 3.72
N GLN A 75 7.89 -9.71 2.80
CA GLN A 75 7.55 -8.45 2.12
C GLN A 75 6.18 -8.52 1.42
N HIS A 76 5.88 -9.64 0.74
CA HIS A 76 4.56 -9.86 0.13
C HIS A 76 3.45 -9.96 1.18
N THR A 77 3.71 -10.56 2.33
CA THR A 77 2.73 -10.64 3.43
C THR A 77 2.36 -9.24 3.91
N PHE A 78 3.36 -8.37 4.12
CA PHE A 78 3.10 -6.99 4.51
C PHE A 78 2.36 -6.19 3.44
N ARG A 79 2.71 -6.37 2.16
CA ARG A 79 1.95 -5.76 1.05
C ARG A 79 0.51 -6.27 0.99
N PHE A 80 0.29 -7.55 1.28
CA PHE A 80 -1.04 -8.15 1.26
C PHE A 80 -1.95 -7.58 2.35
N TYR A 81 -1.42 -7.28 3.54
CA TYR A 81 -2.20 -6.68 4.64
C TYR A 81 -2.21 -5.15 4.63
N SER A 82 -1.32 -4.52 3.88
CA SER A 82 -1.31 -3.06 3.71
C SER A 82 -2.55 -2.59 2.93
N HIS A 83 -3.28 -1.68 3.55
CA HIS A 83 -4.41 -1.02 2.92
C HIS A 83 -3.99 -0.18 1.71
N GLN A 84 -2.84 0.50 1.75
CA GLN A 84 -2.37 1.28 0.62
C GLN A 84 -2.11 0.40 -0.62
N TRP A 85 -1.47 -0.75 -0.42
CA TRP A 85 -1.21 -1.70 -1.50
C TRP A 85 -2.50 -2.36 -2.02
N ARG A 86 -3.46 -2.64 -1.14
CA ARG A 86 -4.80 -3.12 -1.54
C ARG A 86 -5.54 -2.09 -2.39
N THR A 87 -5.62 -0.83 -1.96
CA THR A 87 -6.26 0.25 -2.73
C THR A 87 -5.56 0.45 -4.06
N TRP A 88 -4.22 0.46 -4.08
CA TRP A 88 -3.46 0.59 -5.31
C TRP A 88 -3.78 -0.55 -6.29
N SER A 89 -3.83 -1.79 -5.80
CA SER A 89 -4.15 -2.98 -6.60
C SER A 89 -5.57 -2.93 -7.16
N ALA A 90 -6.54 -2.54 -6.33
CA ALA A 90 -7.94 -2.36 -6.77
C ALA A 90 -8.03 -1.30 -7.88
N CYS A 91 -7.41 -0.14 -7.69
CA CYS A 91 -7.36 0.92 -8.69
C CYS A 91 -6.68 0.48 -9.99
N PHE A 92 -5.62 -0.32 -9.91
CA PHE A 92 -4.92 -0.86 -11.07
C PHE A 92 -5.81 -1.77 -11.90
N ILE A 93 -6.51 -2.71 -11.25
CA ILE A 93 -7.46 -3.64 -11.89
C ILE A 93 -8.63 -2.85 -12.50
N GLN A 94 -9.21 -1.91 -11.74
CA GLN A 94 -10.30 -1.07 -12.22
C GLN A 94 -9.91 -0.27 -13.47
N ALA A 95 -8.70 0.30 -13.49
CA ALA A 95 -8.20 1.03 -14.65
C ALA A 95 -8.03 0.11 -15.88
N ALA A 96 -7.51 -1.10 -15.70
CA ALA A 96 -7.39 -2.11 -16.76
C ALA A 96 -8.77 -2.51 -17.31
N TRP A 97 -9.74 -2.77 -16.44
CA TRP A 97 -11.11 -3.10 -16.82
C TRP A 97 -11.80 -1.96 -17.59
N ARG A 98 -11.68 -0.72 -17.13
CA ARG A 98 -12.22 0.45 -17.83
C ARG A 98 -11.58 0.63 -19.22
N ARG A 99 -10.28 0.35 -19.37
CA ARG A 99 -9.63 0.33 -20.70
C ARG A 99 -10.18 -0.78 -21.59
N TYR A 100 -10.37 -1.98 -21.06
CA TYR A 100 -10.98 -3.08 -21.80
C TYR A 100 -12.39 -2.74 -22.28
N LYS A 101 -13.28 -2.25 -21.40
CA LYS A 101 -14.65 -1.88 -21.77
C LYS A 101 -14.70 -0.83 -22.87
N ARG A 102 -13.84 0.19 -22.81
CA ARG A 102 -13.75 1.22 -23.86
C ARG A 102 -13.35 0.62 -25.22
N ARG A 103 -12.35 -0.26 -25.25
CA ARG A 103 -11.93 -0.95 -26.48
C ARG A 103 -13.04 -1.83 -27.06
N LYS A 104 -13.76 -2.56 -26.19
CA LYS A 104 -14.89 -3.40 -26.61
C LYS A 104 -16.02 -2.56 -27.23
N MET A 105 -16.42 -1.47 -26.57
CA MET A 105 -17.45 -0.56 -27.09
C MET A 105 -17.06 0.05 -28.45
N ALA A 106 -15.80 0.46 -28.61
CA ALA A 106 -15.30 1.00 -29.87
C ALA A 106 -15.32 -0.05 -31.00
N ALA A 107 -14.91 -1.29 -30.72
CA ALA A 107 -14.96 -2.38 -31.68
C ALA A 107 -16.39 -2.77 -32.06
N ASP A 108 -17.32 -2.78 -31.09
CA ASP A 108 -18.72 -3.08 -31.34
C ASP A 108 -19.41 -1.97 -32.16
N LEU A 109 -19.01 -0.71 -32.00
CA LEU A 109 -19.49 0.40 -32.82
C LEU A 109 -18.99 0.27 -34.27
N GLN A 110 -17.69 0.02 -34.48
CA GLN A 110 -17.11 -0.20 -35.81
C GLN A 110 -17.80 -1.33 -36.58
N ARG A 111 -18.16 -2.43 -35.91
CA ARG A 111 -18.90 -3.55 -36.51
C ARG A 111 -20.32 -3.21 -36.93
N LYS A 112 -20.97 -2.23 -36.29
CA LYS A 112 -22.33 -1.80 -36.63
C LYS A 112 -22.35 -0.78 -37.77
N GLU A 113 -21.26 -0.04 -37.92
CA GLU A 113 -21.07 0.97 -38.97
C GLU A 113 -20.51 0.39 -40.28
N SER A 114 -20.06 -0.88 -40.26
CA SER A 114 -19.64 -1.66 -41.43
C SER A 114 -20.79 -2.51 -41.96
#